data_AF-A0A3M9M901-F1
#
_entry.id   AF-A0A3M9M901-F1
#
_cell.length_a   1.000
_cell.length_b   1.000
_cell.length_c   1.000
_cell.angle_alpha   90.00
_cell.angle_beta   90.00
_cell.angle_gamma   90.00
#
_symmetry.space_group_name_H-M   'P 1'
#
loop_
_entity.id
_entity.type
_entity.pdbx_description
1 polymer ?
#
loop_
_entity_poly.entity_id
_entity_poly.type
_entity_poly.pdbx_seq_one_letter_code
_entity_poly.pdbx_strand_id
1 'polypeptide(L)'
;MTRILGLHRDRATALAIAIGAAVVLLLMTDIGAGAVSWMGLLCTVIGCVILVSNSDSFAGLLLLGAMVAQWLFSGVGSTSWLVLPAAWLLLIAHVLVALAGSGPDQAAIPRAIVASWTRRTVLVGLATTVVGALALLIEPANSALVPYGVAAALAGLVVATLVTLRLTAGTETPGSGQ
;
A
#
# COMPACT_ATOMS: atom_id res chain seq x y z
N MET A 1 -5.29 -8.92 24.55
CA MET A 1 -4.72 -9.94 23.65
C MET A 1 -5.74 -10.95 23.09
N THR A 2 -7.04 -10.83 23.40
CA THR A 2 -8.08 -11.82 23.03
C THR A 2 -8.76 -11.58 21.68
N ARG A 3 -8.53 -10.43 21.02
CA ARG A 3 -9.32 -9.98 19.88
C ARG A 3 -8.84 -10.52 18.52
N ILE A 4 -7.53 -10.78 18.35
CA ILE A 4 -6.97 -11.31 17.10
C ILE A 4 -7.52 -12.71 16.78
N LEU A 5 -7.80 -13.51 17.82
CA LEU A 5 -8.37 -14.85 17.67
C LEU A 5 -9.81 -14.86 17.13
N GLY A 6 -10.52 -13.72 17.20
CA GLY A 6 -11.87 -13.56 16.67
C GLY A 6 -11.93 -12.89 15.29
N LEU A 7 -10.78 -12.52 14.70
CA LEU A 7 -10.73 -11.82 13.43
C LEU A 7 -10.90 -12.80 12.27
N HIS A 8 -11.78 -12.48 11.31
CA HIS A 8 -11.89 -13.27 10.09
C HIS A 8 -10.56 -13.28 9.32
N ARG A 9 -10.22 -14.44 8.71
CA ARG A 9 -8.94 -14.65 8.02
C ARG A 9 -8.62 -13.56 6.99
N ASP A 10 -9.60 -13.13 6.20
CA ASP A 10 -9.43 -12.10 5.16
C ASP A 10 -9.03 -10.72 5.72
N ARG A 11 -9.50 -10.39 6.93
CA ARG A 11 -9.11 -9.14 7.60
C ARG A 11 -7.71 -9.26 8.18
N ALA A 12 -7.38 -10.43 8.72
CA ALA A 12 -6.04 -10.70 9.27
C ALA A 12 -4.99 -10.62 8.17
N THR A 13 -5.27 -11.22 7.01
CA THR A 13 -4.38 -11.15 5.85
C THR A 13 -4.24 -9.72 5.33
N ALA A 14 -5.33 -8.94 5.25
CA ALA A 14 -5.26 -7.54 4.85
C ALA A 14 -4.35 -6.70 5.78
N LEU A 15 -4.52 -6.85 7.11
CA LEU A 15 -3.69 -6.16 8.09
C LEU A 15 -2.22 -6.62 8.03
N ALA A 16 -1.97 -7.93 7.85
CA ALA A 16 -0.62 -8.45 7.71
C ALA A 16 0.09 -7.90 6.46
N ILE A 17 -0.63 -7.77 5.33
CA ILE A 17 -0.08 -7.16 4.12
C ILE A 17 0.19 -5.66 4.34
N ALA A 18 -0.68 -4.94 5.05
CA ALA A 18 -0.45 -3.53 5.39
C ALA A 18 0.80 -3.34 6.26
N ILE A 19 1.00 -4.19 7.26
CA ILE A 19 2.23 -4.23 8.08
C ILE A 19 3.45 -4.54 7.21
N GLY A 20 3.33 -5.53 6.32
CA GLY A 20 4.39 -5.85 5.36
C GLY A 20 4.76 -4.66 4.49
N ALA A 21 3.78 -3.89 4.00
CA ALA A 21 4.02 -2.69 3.22
C ALA A 21 4.76 -1.59 4.03
N ALA A 22 4.43 -1.42 5.32
CA ALA A 22 5.13 -0.50 6.21
C ALA A 22 6.59 -0.92 6.42
N VAL A 23 6.86 -2.21 6.64
CA VAL A 23 8.22 -2.74 6.78
C VAL A 23 9.02 -2.59 5.49
N VAL A 24 8.43 -2.89 4.33
CA VAL A 24 9.10 -2.69 3.04
C VAL A 24 9.43 -1.22 2.83
N LEU A 25 8.53 -0.30 3.16
CA LEU A 25 8.78 1.14 3.07
C LEU A 25 9.99 1.56 3.92
N LEU A 26 10.02 1.14 5.19
CA LEU A 26 11.14 1.37 6.11
C LEU A 26 12.48 0.91 5.50
N LEU A 27 12.53 -0.35 5.03
CA LEU A 27 13.75 -0.90 4.44
C LEU A 27 14.17 -0.12 3.17
N MET A 28 13.22 0.23 2.31
CA MET A 28 13.52 1.01 1.10
C MET A 28 14.06 2.39 1.42
N THR A 29 13.49 3.06 2.43
CA THR A 29 13.96 4.38 2.86
C THR A 29 15.35 4.32 3.51
N ASP A 30 15.63 3.31 4.33
CA ASP A 30 16.94 3.16 4.98
C ASP A 30 18.04 2.82 3.95
N ILE A 31 17.74 1.93 2.98
CA ILE A 31 18.63 1.64 1.86
C ILE A 31 18.87 2.90 1.02
N GLY A 32 17.81 3.65 0.72
CA GLY A 32 17.89 4.89 -0.06
C GLY A 32 18.68 6.00 0.62
N ALA A 33 18.60 6.10 1.94
CA ALA A 33 19.34 7.07 2.75
C ALA A 33 20.78 6.64 3.05
N GLY A 34 21.10 5.36 2.90
CA GLY A 34 22.40 4.78 3.26
C GLY A 34 22.64 4.68 4.77
N ALA A 35 21.61 4.94 5.59
CA ALA A 35 21.66 4.90 7.04
C ALA A 35 20.32 4.44 7.61
N VAL A 36 20.35 3.77 8.76
CA VAL A 36 19.14 3.30 9.45
C VAL A 36 18.50 4.47 10.19
N SER A 37 17.22 4.75 9.88
CA SER A 37 16.42 5.71 10.65
C SER A 37 15.89 5.06 11.93
N TRP A 38 16.60 5.22 13.05
CA TRP A 38 16.16 4.68 14.35
C TRP A 38 14.80 5.21 14.79
N MET A 39 14.51 6.50 14.53
CA MET A 39 13.21 7.09 14.78
C MET A 39 12.13 6.45 13.90
N GLY A 40 12.46 6.23 12.63
CA GLY A 40 11.63 5.52 11.66
C GLY A 40 11.24 4.12 12.05
N LEU A 41 12.26 3.34 12.43
CA LEU A 41 12.10 2.00 12.96
C LEU A 41 11.20 2.01 14.19
N LEU A 42 11.44 2.92 15.14
CA LEU A 42 10.63 3.05 16.35
C LEU A 42 9.16 3.37 16.02
N CYS A 43 8.91 4.37 15.16
CA CYS A 43 7.56 4.73 14.73
C CYS A 43 6.85 3.57 14.01
N THR A 44 7.56 2.85 13.14
CA THR A 44 7.02 1.71 12.41
C THR A 44 6.67 0.56 13.35
N VAL A 45 7.58 0.22 14.27
CA VAL A 45 7.35 -0.84 15.28
C VAL A 45 6.16 -0.47 16.17
N ILE A 46 6.10 0.77 16.68
CA ILE A 46 4.97 1.23 17.50
C ILE A 46 3.67 1.17 16.71
N GLY A 47 3.63 1.67 15.48
CA GLY A 47 2.45 1.63 14.62
C GLY A 47 1.96 0.20 14.37
N CYS A 48 2.88 -0.72 14.07
CA CYS A 48 2.58 -2.13 13.89
C CYS A 48 2.05 -2.78 15.18
N VAL A 49 2.69 -2.53 16.33
CA VAL A 49 2.27 -3.07 17.63
C VAL A 49 0.88 -2.55 18.00
N ILE A 50 0.61 -1.27 17.79
CA ILE A 50 -0.71 -0.67 18.04
C ILE A 50 -1.75 -1.31 17.14
N LEU A 51 -1.47 -1.47 15.84
CA LEU A 51 -2.40 -2.09 14.89
C LEU A 51 -2.70 -3.56 15.20
N VAL A 52 -1.68 -4.31 15.62
CA VAL A 52 -1.87 -5.72 16.05
C VAL A 52 -2.66 -5.77 17.36
N SER A 53 -2.44 -4.82 18.27
CA SER A 53 -3.12 -4.78 19.58
C SER A 53 -4.57 -4.30 19.46
N ASN A 54 -4.83 -3.36 18.56
CA ASN A 54 -6.11 -2.73 18.30
C ASN A 54 -6.32 -2.66 16.79
N SER A 55 -7.28 -3.41 16.27
CA SER A 55 -7.62 -3.44 14.84
C SER A 55 -8.63 -2.36 14.44
N ASP A 56 -8.71 -1.26 15.18
CA ASP A 56 -9.64 -0.17 14.89
C ASP A 56 -9.10 0.81 13.84
N SER A 57 -9.99 1.67 13.32
CA SER A 57 -9.61 2.65 12.30
C SER A 57 -8.56 3.64 12.82
N PHE A 58 -8.55 3.93 14.12
CA PHE A 58 -7.58 4.83 14.73
C PHE A 58 -6.17 4.26 14.70
N ALA A 59 -5.99 3.00 15.10
CA ALA A 59 -4.71 2.29 14.99
C ALA A 59 -4.24 2.19 13.53
N GLY A 60 -5.18 2.01 12.60
CA GLY A 60 -4.92 2.10 11.16
C GLY A 60 -4.32 3.44 10.73
N LEU A 61 -4.92 4.55 11.18
CA LEU A 61 -4.42 5.90 10.91
C LEU A 61 -3.05 6.14 11.54
N LEU A 62 -2.78 5.60 12.73
CA LEU A 62 -1.47 5.69 13.37
C LEU A 62 -0.38 4.98 12.56
N LEU A 63 -0.65 3.79 12.01
CA LEU A 63 0.30 3.12 11.12
C LEU A 63 0.59 3.98 9.88
N LEU A 64 -0.45 4.52 9.23
CA LEU A 64 -0.28 5.38 8.05
C LEU A 64 0.50 6.65 8.40
N GLY A 65 0.21 7.27 9.54
CA GLY A 65 0.95 8.42 10.07
C GLY A 65 2.42 8.08 10.30
N ALA A 66 2.72 6.90 10.85
CA ALA A 66 4.09 6.43 11.02
C ALA A 66 4.81 6.21 9.68
N MET A 67 4.14 5.67 8.66
CA MET A 67 4.70 5.52 7.30
C MET A 67 5.02 6.88 6.67
N VAL A 68 4.12 7.86 6.81
CA VAL A 68 4.34 9.23 6.31
C VAL A 68 5.48 9.91 7.06
N ALA A 69 5.49 9.83 8.39
CA ALA A 69 6.57 10.36 9.21
C ALA A 69 7.92 9.73 8.82
N GLN A 70 7.95 8.41 8.63
CA GLN A 70 9.15 7.72 8.18
C GLN A 70 9.67 8.25 6.85
N TRP A 71 8.77 8.46 5.88
CA TRP A 71 9.16 9.07 4.61
C TRP A 71 9.78 10.46 4.80
N LEU A 72 9.11 11.34 5.56
CA LEU A 72 9.56 12.72 5.80
C LEU A 72 10.89 12.79 6.54
N PHE A 73 11.15 11.87 7.46
CA PHE A 73 12.37 11.84 8.27
C PHE A 73 13.46 10.90 7.73
N SER A 74 13.22 10.21 6.62
CA SER A 74 14.18 9.27 6.03
C SER A 74 15.46 9.94 5.52
N GLY A 75 15.43 11.24 5.22
CA GLY A 75 16.52 11.93 4.54
C GLY A 75 16.62 11.60 3.05
N VAL A 76 15.72 10.77 2.51
CA VAL A 76 15.60 10.53 1.08
C VAL A 76 15.10 11.81 0.41
N GLY A 77 15.77 12.23 -0.66
CA GLY A 77 15.36 13.42 -1.41
C GLY A 77 13.92 13.32 -1.93
N SER A 78 13.20 14.44 -1.91
CA SER A 78 11.79 14.53 -2.36
C SER A 78 11.59 14.20 -3.84
N THR A 79 12.66 14.19 -4.62
CA THR A 79 12.69 13.87 -6.06
C THR A 79 13.33 12.51 -6.33
N SER A 80 13.55 11.71 -5.30
CA SER A 80 14.07 10.35 -5.44
C SER A 80 13.09 9.48 -6.23
N TRP A 81 13.62 8.58 -7.05
CA TRP A 81 12.81 7.57 -7.74
C TRP A 81 12.03 6.68 -6.75
N LEU A 82 12.45 6.64 -5.48
CA LEU A 82 11.77 5.93 -4.38
C LEU A 82 10.40 6.53 -4.00
N VAL A 83 10.09 7.77 -4.42
CA VAL A 83 8.81 8.43 -4.15
C VAL A 83 7.64 7.62 -4.69
N LEU A 84 7.79 7.08 -5.90
CA LEU A 84 6.75 6.28 -6.56
C LEU A 84 6.42 4.98 -5.80
N PRO A 85 7.38 4.08 -5.52
CA PRO A 85 7.08 2.88 -4.74
C PRO A 85 6.61 3.21 -3.32
N ALA A 86 7.11 4.28 -2.69
CA ALA A 86 6.61 4.70 -1.38
C ALA A 86 5.14 5.11 -1.41
N ALA A 87 4.73 5.89 -2.41
CA ALA A 87 3.33 6.28 -2.60
C ALA A 87 2.42 5.05 -2.83
N TRP A 88 2.90 4.06 -3.60
CA TRP A 88 2.18 2.80 -3.80
C TRP A 88 2.04 2.00 -2.51
N LEU A 89 3.10 1.85 -1.72
CA LEU A 89 3.05 1.15 -0.44
C LEU A 89 2.09 1.83 0.53
N LEU A 90 2.11 3.16 0.60
CA LEU A 90 1.19 3.93 1.42
C LEU A 90 -0.28 3.77 0.96
N LEU A 91 -0.53 3.83 -0.35
CA LEU A 91 -1.85 3.64 -0.93
C LEU A 91 -2.39 2.21 -0.65
N ILE A 92 -1.55 1.20 -0.82
CA ILE A 92 -1.90 -0.20 -0.53
C ILE A 92 -2.21 -0.38 0.95
N ALA A 93 -1.34 0.11 1.84
CA ALA A 93 -1.57 0.05 3.29
C ALA A 93 -2.88 0.75 3.67
N HIS A 94 -3.14 1.93 3.12
CA HIS A 94 -4.37 2.69 3.39
C HIS A 94 -5.62 1.90 3.00
N VAL A 95 -5.64 1.34 1.79
CA VAL A 95 -6.77 0.57 1.27
C VAL A 95 -7.00 -0.69 2.10
N LEU A 96 -5.95 -1.40 2.48
CA LEU A 96 -6.06 -2.62 3.27
C LEU A 96 -6.54 -2.36 4.69
N VAL A 97 -6.04 -1.30 5.32
CA VAL A 97 -6.51 -0.84 6.64
C VAL A 97 -7.97 -0.42 6.57
N ALA A 98 -8.37 0.34 5.53
CA ALA A 98 -9.75 0.75 5.34
C ALA A 98 -10.69 -0.44 5.12
N LEU A 99 -10.28 -1.41 4.29
CA LEU A 99 -11.02 -2.65 4.06
C LEU A 99 -11.14 -3.49 5.34
N ALA A 100 -10.05 -3.62 6.11
CA ALA A 100 -10.03 -4.37 7.36
C ALA A 100 -10.90 -3.72 8.45
N GLY A 101 -11.01 -2.39 8.45
CA GLY A 101 -11.89 -1.64 9.36
C GLY A 101 -13.35 -1.54 8.90
N SER A 102 -13.67 -1.99 7.69
CA SER A 102 -15.02 -1.89 7.11
C SER A 102 -15.91 -3.03 7.60
N GLY A 103 -16.64 -2.81 8.70
CA GLY A 103 -17.66 -3.73 9.23
C GLY A 103 -17.15 -4.68 10.33
N PRO A 104 -18.00 -5.64 10.78
CA PRO A 104 -17.71 -6.47 11.96
C PRO A 104 -16.49 -7.38 11.78
N ASP A 105 -15.66 -7.50 12.83
CA ASP A 105 -14.40 -8.26 12.86
C ASP A 105 -14.55 -9.74 12.41
N GLN A 106 -15.71 -10.35 12.67
CA GLN A 106 -16.00 -11.76 12.38
C GLN A 106 -16.53 -12.00 10.96
N ALA A 107 -16.94 -10.95 10.24
CA ALA A 107 -17.53 -11.08 8.92
C ALA A 107 -16.47 -11.07 7.82
N ALA A 108 -16.62 -11.99 6.87
CA ALA A 108 -15.83 -12.01 5.64
C ALA A 108 -16.00 -10.71 4.84
N ILE A 109 -14.97 -10.34 4.08
CA ILE A 109 -15.02 -9.16 3.21
C ILE A 109 -15.69 -9.57 1.89
N PRO A 110 -16.83 -8.98 1.50
CA PRO A 110 -17.48 -9.33 0.24
C PRO A 110 -16.55 -9.10 -0.96
N ARG A 111 -16.44 -10.10 -1.85
CA ARG A 111 -15.57 -10.04 -3.04
C ARG A 111 -15.86 -8.85 -3.94
N ALA A 112 -17.13 -8.45 -4.06
CA ALA A 112 -17.53 -7.29 -4.85
C ALA A 112 -16.93 -5.98 -4.29
N ILE A 113 -16.84 -5.85 -2.97
CA ILE A 113 -16.20 -4.70 -2.32
C ILE A 113 -14.70 -4.73 -2.58
N VAL A 114 -14.06 -5.89 -2.40
CA VAL A 114 -12.62 -6.05 -2.72
C VAL A 114 -12.34 -5.65 -4.17
N ALA A 115 -13.09 -6.18 -5.13
CA ALA A 115 -12.90 -5.87 -6.55
C ALA A 115 -13.10 -4.38 -6.87
N SER A 116 -14.14 -3.75 -6.30
CA SER A 116 -14.40 -2.32 -6.47
C SER A 116 -13.26 -1.47 -5.89
N TRP A 117 -12.79 -1.80 -4.69
CA TRP A 117 -11.67 -1.11 -4.05
C TRP A 117 -10.38 -1.34 -4.82
N THR A 118 -10.07 -2.57 -5.23
CA THR A 118 -8.91 -2.86 -6.08
C THR A 118 -8.93 -2.01 -7.34
N ARG A 119 -10.05 -1.93 -8.06
CA ARG A 119 -10.16 -1.09 -9.26
C ARG A 119 -9.89 0.39 -8.96
N ARG A 120 -10.45 0.93 -7.88
CA ARG A 120 -10.22 2.32 -7.46
C ARG A 120 -8.75 2.55 -7.10
N THR A 121 -8.14 1.65 -6.35
CA THR A 121 -6.73 1.69 -5.98
C THR A 121 -5.82 1.67 -7.19
N VAL A 122 -6.11 0.81 -8.18
CA VAL A 122 -5.35 0.74 -9.43
C VAL A 122 -5.47 2.05 -10.20
N LEU A 123 -6.67 2.62 -10.32
CA LEU A 123 -6.88 3.91 -11.01
C LEU A 123 -6.15 5.07 -10.31
N VAL A 124 -6.22 5.14 -8.98
CA VAL A 124 -5.53 6.17 -8.20
C VAL A 124 -4.03 5.98 -8.28
N GLY A 125 -3.53 4.77 -8.08
CA GLY A 125 -2.11 4.46 -8.19
C GLY A 125 -1.57 4.77 -9.59
N LEU A 126 -2.39 4.59 -10.64
CA LEU A 126 -2.05 4.98 -11.99
C LEU A 126 -1.91 6.48 -12.17
N ALA A 127 -2.89 7.24 -11.70
CA ALA A 127 -2.82 8.70 -11.72
C ALA A 127 -1.60 9.20 -10.93
N THR A 128 -1.34 8.65 -9.74
CA THR A 128 -0.17 8.95 -8.93
C THR A 128 1.13 8.63 -9.65
N THR A 129 1.17 7.52 -10.38
CA THR A 129 2.34 7.12 -11.17
C THR A 129 2.61 8.09 -12.30
N VAL A 130 1.58 8.49 -13.05
CA VAL A 130 1.72 9.45 -14.14
C VAL A 130 2.19 10.80 -13.61
N VAL A 131 1.57 11.31 -12.55
CA VAL A 131 1.94 12.59 -11.95
C VAL A 131 3.37 12.54 -11.39
N GLY A 132 3.73 11.47 -10.68
CA GLY A 132 5.07 11.30 -10.12
C GLY A 132 6.13 11.13 -11.21
N ALA A 133 5.85 10.38 -12.29
CA ALA A 133 6.75 10.26 -13.43
C ALA A 133 6.97 11.60 -14.13
N LEU A 134 5.92 12.39 -14.34
CA LEU A 134 6.04 13.74 -14.89
C LEU A 134 6.87 14.66 -13.97
N ALA A 135 6.67 14.59 -12.65
CA ALA A 135 7.48 15.35 -11.70
C ALA A 135 8.97 14.96 -11.78
N LEU A 136 9.28 13.67 -11.86
CA LEU A 136 10.66 13.18 -12.02
C LEU A 136 11.31 13.58 -13.35
N LEU A 137 10.53 13.75 -14.43
CA LEU A 137 11.02 14.18 -15.74
C LEU A 137 11.35 15.68 -15.79
N ILE A 138 10.65 16.50 -14.99
CA ILE A 138 10.89 17.95 -14.93
C ILE A 138 12.15 18.25 -14.11
N GLU A 139 12.53 17.36 -13.19
CA GLU A 139 13.67 17.56 -12.29
C GLU A 139 15.01 17.27 -13.01
N PRO A 140 15.86 18.28 -13.24
CA PRO A 140 17.09 18.12 -14.03
C PRO A 140 18.19 17.30 -13.33
N ALA A 141 18.02 16.94 -12.06
CA ALA A 141 19.07 16.40 -11.20
C ALA A 141 19.22 14.85 -11.22
N ASN A 142 18.31 14.09 -11.82
CA ASN A 142 18.24 12.62 -11.65
C ASN A 142 18.45 11.79 -12.93
N SER A 143 19.34 12.21 -13.81
CA SER A 143 19.55 11.60 -15.15
C SER A 143 19.99 10.12 -15.16
N ALA A 144 20.54 9.56 -14.08
CA ALA A 144 21.10 8.20 -14.08
C ALA A 144 20.14 7.08 -13.64
N LEU A 145 19.06 7.38 -12.90
CA LEU A 145 18.19 6.35 -12.27
C LEU A 145 16.71 6.43 -12.65
N VAL A 146 16.30 7.49 -13.35
CA VAL A 146 14.94 7.65 -13.93
C VAL A 146 14.46 6.43 -14.75
N PRO A 147 15.29 5.72 -15.55
CA PRO A 147 14.81 4.59 -16.35
C PRO A 147 14.28 3.43 -15.50
N TYR A 148 14.91 3.14 -14.37
CA TYR A 148 14.54 2.02 -13.50
C TYR A 148 13.26 2.32 -12.70
N GLY A 149 13.08 3.56 -12.23
CA GLY A 149 11.86 3.98 -11.55
C GLY A 149 10.64 3.95 -12.48
N VAL A 150 10.81 4.41 -13.73
CA VAL A 150 9.76 4.36 -14.76
C VAL A 150 9.45 2.92 -15.16
N ALA A 151 10.46 2.06 -15.34
CA ALA A 151 10.25 0.65 -15.66
C ALA A 151 9.52 -0.10 -14.53
N ALA A 152 9.86 0.15 -13.26
CA ALA A 152 9.19 -0.46 -12.11
C ALA A 152 7.73 0.01 -12.00
N ALA A 153 7.47 1.29 -12.24
CA ALA A 153 6.13 1.87 -12.29
C ALA A 153 5.28 1.27 -13.42
N LEU A 154 5.83 1.12 -14.61
CA LEU A 154 5.17 0.49 -15.76
C LEU A 154 4.91 -1.00 -15.51
N ALA A 155 5.86 -1.72 -14.89
CA ALA A 155 5.67 -3.12 -14.51
C ALA A 155 4.54 -3.27 -13.47
N GLY A 156 4.49 -2.38 -12.47
CA GLY A 156 3.39 -2.32 -11.50
C GLY A 156 2.04 -2.06 -12.17
N LEU A 157 1.99 -1.15 -13.14
CA LEU A 157 0.81 -0.87 -13.97
C LEU A 157 0.33 -2.11 -14.74
N VAL A 158 1.24 -2.85 -15.37
CA VAL A 158 0.90 -4.07 -16.12
C VAL A 158 0.30 -5.12 -15.18
N VAL A 159 0.93 -5.37 -14.04
CA VAL A 159 0.43 -6.34 -13.05
C VAL A 159 -0.94 -5.93 -12.52
N ALA A 160 -1.10 -4.66 -12.14
CA ALA A 160 -2.35 -4.09 -11.67
C ALA A 160 -3.48 -4.28 -12.70
N THR A 161 -3.20 -3.98 -13.97
CA THR A 161 -4.16 -4.12 -15.08
C THR A 161 -4.57 -5.56 -15.29
N LEU A 162 -3.61 -6.49 -15.31
CA LEU A 162 -3.86 -7.92 -15.45
C LEU A 162 -4.70 -8.47 -14.30
N VAL A 163 -4.46 -8.03 -13.07
CA VAL A 163 -5.28 -8.40 -11.91
C VAL A 163 -6.71 -7.89 -12.06
N THR A 164 -6.92 -6.64 -12.46
CA THR A 164 -8.29 -6.11 -12.70
C THR A 164 -9.02 -6.84 -13.84
N LEU A 165 -8.33 -7.20 -14.92
CA LEU A 165 -8.93 -7.94 -16.04
C LEU A 165 -9.35 -9.35 -15.61
N ARG A 166 -8.52 -10.04 -14.82
CA ARG A 166 -8.85 -11.36 -14.26
C ARG A 166 -10.07 -11.33 -13.34
N LEU A 167 -10.20 -10.28 -12.53
CA LEU A 167 -11.32 -10.12 -11.60
C LEU A 167 -12.64 -9.77 -12.29
N THR A 168 -12.60 -9.11 -13.46
CA THR A 168 -13.79 -8.76 -14.24
C THR A 168 -14.26 -9.90 -15.14
N ALA A 169 -13.34 -10.66 -15.75
CA ALA A 169 -13.68 -11.82 -16.58
C ALA A 169 -14.41 -12.95 -15.81
N GLY A 170 -14.29 -13.02 -14.48
CA GLY A 170 -14.97 -14.03 -13.65
C GLY A 170 -16.45 -13.73 -13.35
N THR A 171 -17.01 -12.63 -13.86
CA THR A 171 -18.39 -12.20 -13.57
C THR A 171 -19.41 -12.54 -14.68
N GLU A 172 -18.95 -13.11 -15.81
CA GLU A 172 -19.82 -13.56 -16.90
C GLU A 172 -20.16 -15.06 -16.78
N THR A 173 -21.08 -15.42 -15.91
CA THR A 173 -21.91 -16.63 -16.11
C THR A 173 -23.38 -16.31 -15.87
N PRO A 174 -24.08 -15.73 -16.86
CA PRO A 174 -25.54 -15.78 -16.87
C PRO A 174 -25.92 -17.23 -17.22
N GLY A 175 -26.32 -17.99 -16.20
CA GLY A 175 -27.16 -19.15 -16.41
C GLY A 175 -28.49 -18.69 -17.01
N SER A 176 -28.62 -18.84 -18.33
CA SER A 176 -29.91 -18.83 -19.02
C SER A 176 -30.04 -20.14 -19.78
N GLY A 177 -30.76 -21.08 -19.17
CA GLY A 177 -31.07 -22.40 -19.72
C GLY A 177 -32.02 -23.14 -18.79
N GLN A 178 -33.16 -22.52 -18.50
CA GLN A 178 -34.40 -23.23 -18.16
C GLN A 178 -35.30 -23.18 -19.38
#